data_AF-A0A8B7V9R1-F1
#
_entry.id   AF-A0A8B7V9R1-F1
#
_cell.length_a   1.000
_cell.length_b   1.000
_cell.length_c   1.000
_cell.angle_alpha   90.00
_cell.angle_beta   90.00
_cell.angle_gamma   90.00
#
_symmetry.space_group_name_H-M   'P 1'
#
loop_
_entity.id
_entity.type
_entity.pdbx_description
1 polymer ?
#
loop_
_entity_poly.entity_id
_entity_poly.type
_entity_poly.pdbx_seq_one_letter_code
_entity_poly.pdbx_strand_id
1 'polypeptide(L)'
;MFSVALSLSLLQFCFFLSWLLIGLKTVLPTMASGDDSPIFEDDESPPYSMERMLDLVAVWDVALSDGVHKIEFEHGTTTGKRVVYVDGKEKIRREWMFKLVGKETFCVGASDTKATINIDAISGFAYEYTLEVNGKSLKKYMESRSRTTNTWVLHLDGEDVRVVLEKDTMDVWCNGKKMETAGEFVDDGTETHFSVGDHDCYIKAVSSGRRKEGIIHTLIVDNREIPEALE
;
A
#
# COMPACT_ATOMS: atom_id res chain seq x y z
N MET A 1 43.20 -4.45 40.36
CA MET A 1 42.29 -5.41 41.02
C MET A 1 41.16 -4.64 41.70
N PHE A 2 40.05 -5.32 41.95
CA PHE A 2 38.87 -4.93 42.74
C PHE A 2 39.20 -4.38 44.16
N SER A 3 38.36 -3.65 44.92
CA SER A 3 37.05 -2.98 44.68
C SER A 3 36.56 -2.23 45.97
N VAL A 4 35.31 -1.74 45.96
CA VAL A 4 34.41 -1.37 47.08
C VAL A 4 34.50 0.09 47.62
N ALA A 5 33.37 0.58 48.15
CA ALA A 5 33.08 1.95 48.58
C ALA A 5 32.39 1.97 49.97
N LEU A 6 31.69 3.08 50.34
CA LEU A 6 31.05 3.40 51.63
C LEU A 6 32.06 3.70 52.78
N SER A 7 31.78 4.53 53.80
CA SER A 7 30.72 5.52 54.13
C SER A 7 31.28 6.45 55.26
N LEU A 8 30.60 7.31 56.04
CA LEU A 8 29.18 7.61 56.33
C LEU A 8 29.06 9.03 56.98
N SER A 9 27.94 9.73 56.81
CA SER A 9 27.48 10.75 57.79
C SER A 9 25.95 10.91 57.80
N LEU A 10 25.41 11.34 58.94
CA LEU A 10 23.97 11.38 59.28
C LEU A 10 23.53 12.80 59.70
N LEU A 11 22.21 13.04 59.63
CA LEU A 11 21.41 14.02 60.40
C LEU A 11 21.99 15.43 60.67
N GLN A 12 21.29 16.47 60.21
CA GLN A 12 21.14 17.71 61.00
C GLN A 12 19.87 18.50 60.61
N PHE A 13 18.88 18.54 61.53
CA PHE A 13 17.89 19.62 61.79
C PHE A 13 16.96 20.11 60.63
N CYS A 14 15.62 19.99 60.70
CA CYS A 14 14.60 20.58 61.61
C CYS A 14 13.90 21.83 61.03
N PHE A 15 12.80 22.26 61.69
CA PHE A 15 11.81 23.28 61.29
C PHE A 15 10.74 22.82 60.27
N PHE A 16 9.44 23.12 60.45
CA PHE A 16 8.71 23.70 61.59
C PHE A 16 7.30 23.07 61.70
N LEU A 17 6.66 23.15 62.87
CA LEU A 17 5.39 22.46 63.18
C LEU A 17 4.26 23.44 63.57
N SER A 18 3.07 23.24 63.00
CA SER A 18 1.72 23.50 63.56
C SER A 18 1.47 24.71 64.49
N TRP A 19 0.84 25.77 63.96
CA TRP A 19 -0.45 26.38 64.41
C TRP A 19 -0.79 27.55 63.45
N LEU A 20 -2.05 27.97 63.21
CA LEU A 20 -3.16 28.23 64.13
C LEU A 20 -4.55 27.88 63.54
N LEU A 21 -5.63 28.08 64.31
CA LEU A 21 -7.02 27.61 64.10
C LEU A 21 -7.96 28.64 63.40
N ILE A 22 -9.26 28.26 63.30
CA ILE A 22 -10.47 29.05 62.92
C ILE A 22 -10.77 29.07 61.40
N GLY A 23 -11.99 28.81 60.90
CA GLY A 23 -13.20 28.25 61.54
C GLY A 23 -14.51 28.41 60.73
N LEU A 24 -15.44 27.43 60.87
CA LEU A 24 -16.89 27.45 60.56
C LEU A 24 -17.44 27.48 59.08
N LYS A 25 -18.04 26.34 58.70
CA LYS A 25 -19.38 26.13 58.07
C LYS A 25 -19.76 26.66 56.65
N THR A 26 -20.15 25.69 55.80
CA THR A 26 -21.25 25.71 54.77
C THR A 26 -21.10 26.66 53.56
N VAL A 27 -21.54 26.36 52.33
CA VAL A 27 -22.73 25.64 51.80
C VAL A 27 -22.41 24.91 50.47
N LEU A 28 -23.13 23.82 50.14
CA LEU A 28 -23.27 23.21 48.79
C LEU A 28 -24.68 23.56 48.24
N PRO A 29 -24.96 23.60 46.90
CA PRO A 29 -24.28 22.92 45.78
C PRO A 29 -23.90 23.88 44.62
N THR A 30 -23.40 23.47 43.44
CA THR A 30 -24.10 22.77 42.32
C THR A 30 -23.09 22.38 41.22
N MET A 31 -23.42 21.36 40.41
CA MET A 31 -22.56 20.86 39.30
C MET A 31 -22.72 21.67 38.00
N ALA A 32 -21.64 21.77 37.21
CA ALA A 32 -21.66 21.81 35.73
C ALA A 32 -20.26 21.52 35.15
N SER A 33 -20.23 21.17 33.85
CA SER A 33 -19.05 20.96 32.98
C SER A 33 -17.91 21.98 33.19
N GLY A 34 -16.63 21.66 33.03
CA GLY A 34 -16.01 20.43 32.51
C GLY A 34 -15.26 20.71 31.21
N ASP A 35 -13.92 20.67 31.29
CA ASP A 35 -12.94 20.77 30.19
C ASP A 35 -11.60 20.19 30.69
N ASP A 36 -11.43 18.87 30.62
CA ASP A 36 -10.13 18.20 30.74
C ASP A 36 -9.71 17.75 29.33
N SER A 37 -8.69 18.38 28.77
CA SER A 37 -8.19 18.08 27.42
C SER A 37 -6.95 17.18 27.49
N PRO A 38 -7.07 15.85 27.30
CA PRO A 38 -5.89 14.99 27.16
C PRO A 38 -5.17 15.28 25.84
N ILE A 39 -3.86 15.36 25.92
CA ILE A 39 -2.96 15.41 24.77
C ILE A 39 -3.12 14.11 23.96
N PHE A 40 -3.21 14.23 22.64
CA PHE A 40 -3.18 13.09 21.72
C PHE A 40 -2.03 13.27 20.72
N GLU A 41 -0.87 12.70 21.05
CA GLU A 41 0.29 12.55 20.18
C GLU A 41 0.22 11.20 19.44
N ASP A 42 -0.80 11.01 18.61
CA ASP A 42 -0.94 9.80 17.76
C ASP A 42 -0.09 9.93 16.48
N ASP A 43 1.24 9.92 16.64
CA ASP A 43 2.19 9.69 15.53
C ASP A 43 2.32 8.17 15.22
N GLU A 44 1.16 7.51 15.05
CA GLU A 44 1.05 6.15 14.51
C GLU A 44 1.33 6.18 12.99
N SER A 45 2.57 6.50 12.66
CA SER A 45 3.15 6.31 11.34
C SER A 45 2.92 4.85 10.91
N PRO A 46 2.35 4.60 9.71
CA PRO A 46 1.82 3.28 9.37
C PRO A 46 2.94 2.23 9.38
N PRO A 47 2.74 1.04 9.97
CA PRO A 47 3.80 0.06 10.11
C PRO A 47 4.28 -0.37 8.72
N TYR A 48 5.53 -0.04 8.42
CA TYR A 48 6.30 -0.13 7.16
C TYR A 48 5.98 -1.35 6.27
N SER A 49 5.51 -2.44 6.89
CA SER A 49 4.86 -3.59 6.23
C SER A 49 3.76 -3.29 5.21
N MET A 50 2.92 -2.25 5.39
CA MET A 50 1.71 -2.05 4.56
C MET A 50 2.05 -1.50 3.16
N GLU A 51 2.48 -0.24 3.07
CA GLU A 51 3.86 -0.01 2.66
C GLU A 51 4.29 -0.72 1.36
N ARG A 52 5.10 -1.75 1.61
CA ARG A 52 5.78 -2.58 0.62
C ARG A 52 4.86 -3.33 -0.34
N MET A 53 3.62 -3.63 0.06
CA MET A 53 2.70 -4.40 -0.80
C MET A 53 2.07 -3.55 -1.91
N LEU A 54 1.88 -2.25 -1.70
CA LEU A 54 1.21 -1.39 -2.67
C LEU A 54 2.08 -1.10 -3.90
N ASP A 55 3.40 -0.97 -3.72
CA ASP A 55 4.33 -0.65 -4.83
C ASP A 55 5.07 -1.87 -5.39
N LEU A 56 4.93 -3.07 -4.82
CA LEU A 56 5.60 -4.28 -5.30
C LEU A 56 5.19 -4.62 -6.75
N VAL A 57 6.13 -4.44 -7.69
CA VAL A 57 5.92 -4.65 -9.13
C VAL A 57 6.60 -5.92 -9.66
N ALA A 58 7.63 -6.45 -8.97
CA ALA A 58 8.31 -7.64 -9.42
C ALA A 58 8.95 -8.45 -8.29
N VAL A 59 9.00 -9.77 -8.48
CA VAL A 59 9.68 -10.73 -7.58
C VAL A 59 10.36 -11.80 -8.43
N TRP A 60 11.65 -12.04 -8.21
CA TRP A 60 12.44 -13.10 -8.84
C TRP A 60 13.06 -14.01 -7.80
N ASP A 61 13.18 -15.30 -8.11
CA ASP A 61 13.98 -16.25 -7.35
C ASP A 61 15.19 -16.65 -8.20
N VAL A 62 16.40 -16.41 -7.69
CA VAL A 62 17.66 -16.53 -8.43
C VAL A 62 18.57 -17.56 -7.77
N ALA A 63 18.86 -18.65 -8.47
CA ALA A 63 19.85 -19.64 -8.04
C ALA A 63 21.28 -19.11 -8.29
N LEU A 64 22.04 -18.95 -7.22
CA LEU A 64 23.48 -18.66 -7.21
C LEU A 64 24.26 -19.85 -6.63
N SER A 65 25.58 -19.70 -6.51
CA SER A 65 26.48 -20.70 -5.91
C SER A 65 26.20 -21.02 -4.45
N ASP A 66 25.62 -20.06 -3.73
CA ASP A 66 25.44 -20.04 -2.28
C ASP A 66 23.98 -20.22 -1.83
N GLY A 67 23.02 -20.25 -2.77
CA GLY A 67 21.62 -20.52 -2.47
C GLY A 67 20.66 -20.09 -3.58
N VAL A 68 19.37 -20.17 -3.28
CA VAL A 68 18.32 -19.46 -4.05
C VAL A 68 18.01 -18.18 -3.28
N HIS A 69 18.17 -17.03 -3.94
CA HIS A 69 17.94 -15.71 -3.36
C HIS A 69 16.64 -15.12 -3.91
N LYS A 70 15.82 -14.57 -3.03
CA LYS A 70 14.59 -13.87 -3.41
C LYS A 70 14.89 -12.38 -3.59
N ILE A 71 14.56 -11.83 -4.76
CA ILE A 71 14.73 -10.43 -5.10
C ILE A 71 13.34 -9.82 -5.29
N GLU A 72 13.05 -8.75 -4.56
CA GLU A 72 11.74 -8.07 -4.56
C GLU A 72 11.95 -6.61 -4.95
N PHE A 73 11.07 -6.08 -5.81
CA PHE A 73 11.19 -4.71 -6.33
C PHE A 73 9.89 -3.92 -6.24
N GLU A 74 9.92 -2.81 -5.50
CA GLU A 74 8.88 -1.79 -5.46
C GLU A 74 9.17 -0.70 -6.49
N HIS A 75 8.14 -0.27 -7.24
CA HIS A 75 8.19 0.91 -8.08
C HIS A 75 6.87 1.69 -8.01
N GLY A 76 6.90 2.85 -7.35
CA GLY A 76 5.76 3.76 -7.25
C GLY A 76 5.72 4.71 -8.45
N THR A 77 4.78 4.52 -9.37
CA THR A 77 4.71 5.28 -10.63
C THR A 77 4.32 6.75 -10.45
N THR A 78 3.67 7.12 -9.34
CA THR A 78 3.31 8.51 -9.02
C THR A 78 4.49 9.34 -8.50
N THR A 79 5.43 8.70 -7.79
CA THR A 79 6.53 9.37 -7.08
C THR A 79 7.92 9.04 -7.65
N GLY A 80 8.02 8.00 -8.46
CA GLY A 80 9.29 7.37 -8.81
C GLY A 80 9.98 6.68 -7.64
N LYS A 81 9.24 6.32 -6.58
CA LYS A 81 9.78 5.53 -5.46
C LYS A 81 10.34 4.21 -6.01
N ARG A 82 11.55 3.82 -5.62
CA ARG A 82 12.17 2.53 -5.97
C ARG A 82 12.77 1.88 -4.74
N VAL A 83 12.39 0.65 -4.45
CA VAL A 83 13.00 -0.13 -3.36
C VAL A 83 13.36 -1.53 -3.84
N VAL A 84 14.61 -1.94 -3.60
CA VAL A 84 15.08 -3.30 -3.90
C VAL A 84 15.35 -4.02 -2.59
N TYR A 85 14.76 -5.20 -2.40
CA TYR A 85 15.11 -6.14 -1.34
C TYR A 85 15.76 -7.38 -1.92
N VAL A 86 16.67 -7.96 -1.15
CA VAL A 86 17.27 -9.28 -1.40
C VAL A 86 17.18 -10.07 -0.10
N ASP A 87 16.52 -11.22 -0.15
CA ASP A 87 16.24 -12.08 0.99
C ASP A 87 15.55 -11.33 2.15
N GLY A 88 14.58 -10.46 1.79
CA GLY A 88 13.85 -9.59 2.72
C GLY A 88 14.64 -8.39 3.26
N LYS A 89 15.94 -8.27 2.95
CA LYS A 89 16.80 -7.15 3.37
C LYS A 89 16.88 -6.08 2.28
N GLU A 90 16.59 -4.84 2.64
CA GLU A 90 16.73 -3.68 1.75
C GLU A 90 18.19 -3.52 1.26
N LYS A 91 18.35 -3.28 -0.04
CA LYS A 91 19.64 -3.03 -0.72
C LYS A 91 19.68 -1.65 -1.37
N ILE A 92 18.54 -1.14 -1.85
CA ILE A 92 18.39 0.19 -2.47
C ILE A 92 17.05 0.76 -2.02
N ARG A 93 17.05 2.06 -1.70
CA ARG A 93 15.85 2.89 -1.54
C ARG A 93 16.05 4.22 -2.25
N ARG A 94 15.03 4.62 -3.03
CA ARG A 94 14.84 5.93 -3.64
C ARG A 94 13.44 6.36 -3.25
N GLU A 95 13.28 7.39 -2.43
CA GLU A 95 11.94 7.79 -1.97
C GLU A 95 11.19 8.62 -3.03
N TRP A 96 11.92 9.28 -3.93
CA TRP A 96 11.35 10.06 -5.02
C TRP A 96 12.30 10.12 -6.23
N MET A 97 11.76 10.02 -7.44
CA MET A 97 12.49 10.20 -8.70
C MET A 97 11.61 10.79 -9.80
N PHE A 98 12.01 11.91 -10.40
CA PHE A 98 11.32 12.51 -11.54
C PHE A 98 11.24 11.60 -12.79
N LYS A 99 12.14 10.61 -12.92
CA LYS A 99 12.25 9.74 -14.09
C LYS A 99 11.95 8.29 -13.73
N LEU A 100 10.79 7.81 -14.21
CA LEU A 100 10.26 6.47 -13.92
C LEU A 100 11.05 5.34 -14.62
N VAL A 101 11.50 5.53 -15.88
CA VAL A 101 12.39 4.57 -16.57
C VAL A 101 13.86 4.71 -16.16
N GLY A 102 14.63 3.63 -16.21
CA GLY A 102 16.04 3.63 -15.83
C GLY A 102 16.54 2.26 -15.39
N LYS A 103 17.47 2.23 -14.44
CA LYS A 103 17.96 0.98 -13.83
C LYS A 103 18.55 1.20 -12.44
N GLU A 104 18.48 0.17 -11.61
CA GLU A 104 19.13 0.11 -10.30
C GLU A 104 20.04 -1.13 -10.23
N THR A 105 21.27 -0.97 -9.70
CA THR A 105 22.33 -2.00 -9.68
C THR A 105 22.74 -2.31 -8.25
N PHE A 106 22.77 -3.58 -7.87
CA PHE A 106 22.97 -4.06 -6.49
C PHE A 106 23.70 -5.41 -6.47
N CYS A 107 24.06 -5.90 -5.27
CA CYS A 107 24.77 -7.17 -5.07
C CYS A 107 23.88 -8.20 -4.35
N VAL A 108 23.96 -9.46 -4.79
CA VAL A 108 23.14 -10.61 -4.34
C VAL A 108 24.06 -11.73 -3.84
N GLY A 109 23.62 -12.45 -2.81
CA GLY A 109 24.40 -13.54 -2.20
C GLY A 109 25.62 -13.09 -1.39
N ALA A 110 26.33 -14.07 -0.84
CA ALA A 110 27.60 -13.92 -0.13
C ALA A 110 28.79 -13.73 -1.10
N SER A 111 28.58 -13.93 -2.40
CA SER A 111 29.55 -13.68 -3.47
C SER A 111 29.54 -12.23 -3.98
N ASP A 112 28.66 -11.37 -3.44
CA ASP A 112 28.34 -10.03 -3.94
C ASP A 112 28.10 -10.01 -5.47
N THR A 113 27.41 -11.05 -5.97
CA THR A 113 27.09 -11.21 -7.39
C THR A 113 26.28 -10.02 -7.88
N LYS A 114 26.81 -9.32 -8.89
CA LYS A 114 26.19 -8.12 -9.44
C LYS A 114 24.88 -8.45 -10.16
N ALA A 115 23.80 -7.81 -9.71
CA ALA A 115 22.49 -7.80 -10.32
C ALA A 115 22.13 -6.38 -10.81
N THR A 116 21.24 -6.27 -11.78
CA THR A 116 20.68 -4.98 -12.22
C THR A 116 19.24 -5.16 -12.67
N ILE A 117 18.33 -4.35 -12.12
CA ILE A 117 16.95 -4.25 -12.61
C ILE A 117 16.91 -3.09 -13.60
N ASN A 118 16.49 -3.35 -14.83
CA ASN A 118 16.16 -2.34 -15.82
C ASN A 118 14.64 -2.12 -15.83
N ILE A 119 14.24 -0.87 -16.05
CA ILE A 119 12.86 -0.39 -16.03
C ILE A 119 12.63 0.36 -17.35
N ASP A 120 11.93 -0.28 -18.27
CA ASP A 120 11.71 0.21 -19.63
C ASP A 120 10.22 0.52 -19.83
N ALA A 121 9.89 1.65 -20.47
CA ALA A 121 8.50 2.00 -20.78
C ALA A 121 8.03 1.20 -22.01
N ILE A 122 6.81 0.68 -21.94
CA ILE A 122 6.14 -0.02 -23.05
C ILE A 122 4.88 0.74 -23.49
N SER A 123 4.19 0.23 -24.51
CA SER A 123 2.92 0.80 -25.00
C SER A 123 1.83 0.72 -23.93
N GLY A 124 0.95 1.74 -23.86
CA GLY A 124 -0.14 1.79 -22.87
C GLY A 124 0.31 2.22 -21.47
N PHE A 125 1.26 3.17 -21.39
CA PHE A 125 1.78 3.79 -20.15
C PHE A 125 2.41 2.85 -19.08
N ALA A 126 2.39 1.53 -19.31
CA ALA A 126 2.96 0.50 -18.47
C ALA A 126 4.51 0.37 -18.58
N TYR A 127 5.10 -0.47 -17.73
CA TYR A 127 6.54 -0.66 -17.60
C TYR A 127 6.95 -2.14 -17.61
N GLU A 128 8.00 -2.48 -18.36
CA GLU A 128 8.67 -3.78 -18.27
C GLU A 128 9.81 -3.75 -17.24
N TYR A 129 9.87 -4.78 -16.40
CA TYR A 129 10.93 -4.96 -15.40
C TYR A 129 11.82 -6.16 -15.79
N THR A 130 13.07 -5.90 -16.14
CA THR A 130 14.05 -6.92 -16.52
C THR A 130 15.21 -6.98 -15.54
N LEU A 131 15.30 -8.08 -14.80
CA LEU A 131 16.46 -8.39 -13.96
C LEU A 131 17.58 -9.01 -14.81
N GLU A 132 18.80 -8.50 -14.68
CA GLU A 132 20.02 -9.06 -15.26
C GLU A 132 20.95 -9.54 -14.14
N VAL A 133 21.42 -10.79 -14.21
CA VAL A 133 22.40 -11.37 -13.28
C VAL A 133 23.43 -12.17 -14.08
N ASN A 134 24.72 -11.93 -13.85
CA ASN A 134 25.83 -12.62 -14.55
C ASN A 134 25.68 -12.60 -16.10
N GLY A 135 25.20 -11.49 -16.66
CA GLY A 135 24.97 -11.32 -18.11
C GLY A 135 23.79 -12.12 -18.67
N LYS A 136 22.93 -12.68 -17.82
CA LYS A 136 21.69 -13.37 -18.20
C LYS A 136 20.48 -12.54 -17.76
N SER A 137 19.61 -12.22 -18.72
CA SER A 137 18.37 -11.47 -18.45
C SER A 137 17.22 -12.41 -18.07
N LEU A 138 16.77 -12.31 -16.82
CA LEU A 138 15.56 -12.92 -16.30
C LEU A 138 14.40 -11.93 -16.46
N LYS A 139 13.86 -11.85 -17.69
CA LYS A 139 12.60 -11.14 -17.95
C LYS A 139 11.46 -11.78 -17.16
N LYS A 140 10.65 -10.96 -16.49
CA LYS A 140 9.40 -11.40 -15.86
C LYS A 140 8.24 -10.55 -16.33
N TYR A 141 7.38 -11.12 -17.17
CA TYR A 141 6.04 -10.58 -17.43
C TYR A 141 5.14 -10.85 -16.22
N MET A 142 5.23 -9.97 -15.22
CA MET A 142 4.26 -9.87 -14.12
C MET A 142 4.20 -8.41 -13.61
N GLU A 143 3.74 -7.50 -14.47
CA GLU A 143 2.77 -6.54 -13.93
C GLU A 143 1.54 -7.36 -13.52
N SER A 144 1.14 -7.31 -12.25
CA SER A 144 -0.09 -8.00 -11.83
C SER A 144 -1.27 -7.24 -12.43
N ARG A 145 -1.97 -7.85 -13.40
CA ARG A 145 -3.10 -7.18 -14.10
C ARG A 145 -4.09 -6.59 -13.12
N SER A 146 -4.38 -7.29 -12.02
CA SER A 146 -5.24 -6.82 -10.93
C SER A 146 -4.83 -5.50 -10.25
N ARG A 147 -3.63 -4.96 -10.50
CA ARG A 147 -3.23 -3.59 -10.10
C ARG A 147 -3.60 -2.52 -11.14
N THR A 148 -3.42 -2.78 -12.43
CA THR A 148 -3.66 -1.82 -13.53
C THR A 148 -5.05 -1.94 -14.17
N THR A 149 -5.69 -3.11 -14.09
CA THR A 149 -7.05 -3.37 -14.57
C THR A 149 -7.87 -4.18 -13.55
N ASN A 150 -9.18 -4.22 -13.72
CA ASN A 150 -10.00 -5.37 -13.31
C ASN A 150 -10.51 -6.08 -14.58
N THR A 151 -10.67 -7.40 -14.54
CA THR A 151 -11.20 -8.17 -15.68
C THR A 151 -12.32 -9.09 -15.24
N TRP A 152 -13.42 -9.12 -16.00
CA TRP A 152 -14.53 -10.04 -15.80
C TRP A 152 -14.77 -10.84 -17.07
N VAL A 153 -15.11 -12.12 -16.91
CA VAL A 153 -15.53 -13.00 -17.99
C VAL A 153 -16.89 -13.57 -17.63
N LEU A 154 -17.87 -13.38 -18.50
CA LEU A 154 -19.26 -13.79 -18.33
C LEU A 154 -19.84 -14.27 -19.66
N HIS A 155 -21.01 -14.88 -19.62
CA HIS A 155 -21.70 -15.40 -20.80
C HIS A 155 -23.05 -14.71 -20.94
N LEU A 156 -23.27 -13.99 -22.05
CA LEU A 156 -24.48 -13.21 -22.35
C LEU A 156 -25.00 -13.62 -23.74
N ASP A 157 -26.32 -13.80 -23.87
CA ASP A 157 -27.03 -14.18 -25.12
C ASP A 157 -26.46 -15.36 -25.95
N GLY A 158 -25.58 -16.19 -25.36
CA GLY A 158 -24.93 -17.32 -26.02
C GLY A 158 -23.47 -17.08 -26.41
N GLU A 159 -22.93 -15.88 -26.16
CA GLU A 159 -21.53 -15.51 -26.43
C GLU A 159 -20.73 -15.28 -25.15
N ASP A 160 -19.43 -15.60 -25.20
CA ASP A 160 -18.49 -15.28 -24.13
C ASP A 160 -18.05 -13.82 -24.23
N VAL A 161 -18.25 -13.07 -23.14
CA VAL A 161 -17.99 -11.64 -23.02
C VAL A 161 -16.86 -11.42 -22.01
N ARG A 162 -15.84 -10.67 -22.40
CA ARG A 162 -14.74 -10.21 -21.53
C ARG A 162 -14.81 -8.70 -21.37
N VAL A 163 -15.17 -8.25 -20.18
CA VAL A 163 -15.16 -6.84 -19.76
C VAL A 163 -13.86 -6.53 -19.03
N VAL A 164 -13.27 -5.37 -19.29
CA VAL A 164 -12.08 -4.86 -18.59
C VAL A 164 -12.32 -3.42 -18.17
N LEU A 165 -12.03 -3.11 -16.90
CA LEU A 165 -11.81 -1.74 -16.44
C LEU A 165 -10.31 -1.46 -16.44
N GLU A 166 -9.88 -0.37 -17.08
CA GLU A 166 -8.52 0.17 -16.97
C GLU A 166 -8.50 1.24 -15.87
N LYS A 167 -7.66 1.07 -14.82
CA LYS A 167 -7.83 1.76 -13.53
C LYS A 167 -7.27 3.18 -13.46
N ASP A 168 -6.46 3.59 -14.42
CA ASP A 168 -5.85 4.92 -14.51
C ASP A 168 -6.62 5.85 -15.47
N THR A 169 -7.13 5.31 -16.58
CA THR A 169 -8.02 6.01 -17.51
C THR A 169 -9.48 5.99 -17.08
N MET A 170 -9.88 5.00 -16.26
CA MET A 170 -11.27 4.58 -16.00
C MET A 170 -12.01 4.12 -17.27
N ASP A 171 -11.29 3.73 -18.31
CA ASP A 171 -11.88 3.23 -19.55
C ASP A 171 -12.45 1.81 -19.38
N VAL A 172 -13.68 1.63 -19.84
CA VAL A 172 -14.33 0.31 -19.92
C VAL A 172 -14.18 -0.25 -21.33
N TRP A 173 -13.74 -1.51 -21.43
CA TRP A 173 -13.54 -2.24 -22.67
C TRP A 173 -14.35 -3.53 -22.66
N CYS A 174 -15.06 -3.83 -23.76
CA CYS A 174 -15.81 -5.06 -23.95
C CYS A 174 -15.30 -5.78 -25.22
N ASN A 175 -14.84 -7.03 -25.10
CA ASN A 175 -14.30 -7.82 -26.21
C ASN A 175 -13.23 -7.09 -27.07
N GLY A 176 -12.43 -6.23 -26.42
CA GLY A 176 -11.36 -5.44 -27.05
C GLY A 176 -11.81 -4.11 -27.68
N LYS A 177 -13.10 -3.77 -27.63
CA LYS A 177 -13.64 -2.47 -28.04
C LYS A 177 -13.86 -1.57 -26.82
N LYS A 178 -13.39 -0.32 -26.87
CA LYS A 178 -13.72 0.70 -25.86
C LYS A 178 -15.22 1.03 -25.90
N MET A 179 -15.83 1.14 -24.73
CA MET A 179 -17.26 1.44 -24.56
C MET A 179 -17.48 2.95 -24.40
N GLU A 180 -18.69 3.40 -24.74
CA GLU A 180 -19.20 4.68 -24.23
C GLU A 180 -19.76 4.45 -22.82
N THR A 181 -19.49 5.38 -21.90
CA THR A 181 -19.80 5.24 -20.47
C THR A 181 -20.45 6.49 -19.91
N ALA A 182 -21.29 6.33 -18.89
CA ALA A 182 -21.85 7.42 -18.10
C ALA A 182 -21.52 7.21 -16.62
N GLY A 183 -21.05 8.26 -15.93
CA GLY A 183 -20.71 8.21 -14.51
C GLY A 183 -21.79 8.84 -13.63
N GLU A 184 -22.27 8.11 -12.63
CA GLU A 184 -23.19 8.59 -11.60
C GLU A 184 -22.53 8.51 -10.21
N PHE A 185 -22.86 9.46 -9.31
CA PHE A 185 -22.41 9.46 -7.93
C PHE A 185 -23.54 8.96 -7.02
N VAL A 186 -23.25 7.94 -6.21
CA VAL A 186 -24.21 7.27 -5.32
C VAL A 186 -23.73 7.36 -3.87
N ASP A 187 -24.62 7.15 -2.89
CA ASP A 187 -24.34 7.36 -1.46
C ASP A 187 -23.12 6.58 -0.91
N ASP A 188 -22.74 5.47 -1.56
CA ASP A 188 -21.62 4.59 -1.21
C ASP A 188 -20.46 4.56 -2.22
N GLY A 189 -20.49 5.37 -3.29
CA GLY A 189 -19.42 5.37 -4.30
C GLY A 189 -19.73 6.07 -5.63
N THR A 190 -19.18 5.51 -6.71
CA THR A 190 -19.42 5.96 -8.09
C THR A 190 -19.84 4.76 -8.94
N GLU A 191 -20.83 4.92 -9.82
CA GLU A 191 -21.27 3.88 -10.76
C GLU A 191 -20.95 4.32 -12.19
N THR A 192 -20.33 3.43 -12.96
CA THR A 192 -19.94 3.67 -14.36
C THR A 192 -20.78 2.76 -15.26
N HIS A 193 -21.83 3.31 -15.83
CA HIS A 193 -22.85 2.62 -16.63
C HIS A 193 -22.44 2.51 -18.10
N PHE A 194 -22.80 1.38 -18.73
CA PHE A 194 -22.63 1.08 -20.15
C PHE A 194 -23.58 -0.06 -20.55
N SER A 195 -23.83 -0.28 -21.84
CA SER A 195 -24.72 -1.36 -22.30
C SER A 195 -23.96 -2.38 -23.15
N VAL A 196 -24.32 -3.66 -23.05
CA VAL A 196 -23.74 -4.77 -23.83
C VAL A 196 -24.88 -5.54 -24.50
N GLY A 197 -25.11 -5.29 -25.78
CA GLY A 197 -26.35 -5.73 -26.44
C GLY A 197 -27.54 -4.99 -25.83
N ASP A 198 -28.58 -5.74 -25.46
CA ASP A 198 -29.76 -5.22 -24.76
C ASP A 198 -29.61 -5.29 -23.21
N HIS A 199 -28.44 -5.66 -22.67
CA HIS A 199 -28.16 -5.71 -21.23
C HIS A 199 -27.65 -4.37 -20.68
N ASP A 200 -28.17 -3.97 -19.52
CA ASP A 200 -27.67 -2.84 -18.73
C ASP A 200 -26.57 -3.30 -17.78
N CYS A 201 -25.38 -2.72 -17.95
CA CYS A 201 -24.17 -3.04 -17.19
C CYS A 201 -23.70 -1.79 -16.42
N TYR A 202 -23.11 -2.00 -15.25
CA TYR A 202 -22.38 -0.94 -14.56
C TYR A 202 -21.26 -1.48 -13.70
N ILE A 203 -20.17 -0.72 -13.60
CA ILE A 203 -19.10 -1.00 -12.65
C ILE A 203 -19.26 -0.04 -11.47
N LYS A 204 -19.54 -0.61 -10.29
CA LYS A 204 -19.66 0.12 -9.03
C LYS A 204 -18.30 0.20 -8.35
N ALA A 205 -17.82 1.40 -8.11
CA ALA A 205 -16.57 1.75 -7.46
C ALA A 205 -16.85 2.18 -6.01
N VAL A 206 -16.69 1.26 -5.06
CA VAL A 206 -16.93 1.49 -3.63
C VAL A 206 -15.61 1.74 -2.91
N SER A 207 -15.55 2.79 -2.10
CA SER A 207 -14.45 2.97 -1.16
C SER A 207 -14.58 1.95 -0.04
N SER A 208 -13.60 1.04 0.08
CA SER A 208 -13.61 -0.06 1.07
C SER A 208 -13.65 0.37 2.55
N GLY A 209 -13.61 1.67 2.85
CA GLY A 209 -13.49 2.25 4.20
C GLY A 209 -12.16 1.95 4.89
N ARG A 210 -11.32 1.10 4.29
CA ARG A 210 -10.04 0.63 4.82
C ARG A 210 -8.92 1.10 3.91
N ARG A 211 -7.96 1.88 4.44
CA ARG A 211 -6.79 2.38 3.69
C ARG A 211 -5.94 1.29 2.98
N LYS A 212 -6.17 0.00 3.28
CA LYS A 212 -5.47 -1.16 2.68
C LYS A 212 -6.10 -1.71 1.40
N GLU A 213 -7.42 -1.63 1.25
CA GLU A 213 -8.15 -2.37 0.21
C GLU A 213 -8.49 -1.48 -1.01
N GLY A 214 -8.32 -0.16 -0.87
CA GLY A 214 -8.48 0.80 -1.97
C GLY A 214 -9.94 1.00 -2.40
N ILE A 215 -10.12 1.31 -3.68
CA ILE A 215 -11.42 1.32 -4.35
C ILE A 215 -11.69 -0.08 -4.88
N ILE A 216 -12.73 -0.72 -4.37
CA ILE A 216 -13.21 -2.01 -4.86
C ILE A 216 -14.13 -1.73 -6.03
N HIS A 217 -13.84 -2.33 -7.19
CA HIS A 217 -14.68 -2.26 -8.36
C HIS A 217 -15.40 -3.58 -8.54
N THR A 218 -16.73 -3.53 -8.63
CA THR A 218 -17.59 -4.69 -8.88
C THR A 218 -18.34 -4.45 -10.18
N LEU A 219 -18.32 -5.42 -11.10
CA LEU A 219 -19.19 -5.39 -12.28
C LEU A 219 -20.56 -5.96 -11.90
N ILE A 220 -21.62 -5.23 -12.24
CA ILE A 220 -23.01 -5.67 -12.15
C ILE A 220 -23.61 -5.67 -13.56
N VAL A 221 -24.34 -6.74 -13.90
CA VAL A 221 -25.12 -6.88 -15.14
C VAL A 221 -26.50 -7.42 -14.78
N ASP A 222 -27.58 -6.80 -15.28
CA ASP A 222 -28.97 -7.15 -14.94
C ASP A 222 -29.23 -7.32 -13.42
N ASN A 223 -28.66 -6.42 -12.61
CA ASN A 223 -28.67 -6.47 -11.14
C ASN A 223 -28.03 -7.74 -10.51
N ARG A 224 -27.05 -8.34 -11.19
CA ARG A 224 -26.23 -9.46 -10.68
C ARG A 224 -24.75 -9.11 -10.69
N GLU A 225 -24.10 -9.28 -9.54
CA GLU A 225 -22.65 -9.14 -9.41
C GLU A 225 -21.92 -10.25 -10.20
N ILE A 226 -20.89 -9.85 -10.94
CA ILE A 226 -20.02 -10.74 -11.71
C ILE A 226 -18.69 -10.89 -10.97
N PRO A 227 -18.22 -12.11 -10.65
CA PRO A 227 -16.94 -12.31 -9.97
C PRO A 227 -15.77 -11.92 -10.88
N GLU A 228 -14.75 -11.28 -10.32
CA GLU A 228 -13.52 -10.95 -11.06
C GLU A 228 -12.80 -12.23 -11.52
N ALA A 229 -12.31 -12.21 -12.76
CA ALA A 229 -11.54 -13.30 -13.34
C ALA A 229 -10.10 -13.32 -12.78
N LEU A 230 -9.70 -14.48 -12.25
CA LEU A 230 -8.32 -14.73 -11.82
C LEU A 230 -7.45 -15.04 -13.05
N GLU A 231 -6.89 -14.01 -13.67
CA GLU A 231 -5.85 -14.07 -14.74
C GLU A 231 -4.41 -14.04 -14.17
#